data_AF-A0A0F8X5J4-F1
#
_entry.id   AF-A0A0F8X5J4-F1
#
_cell.length_a   1.000
_cell.length_b   1.000
_cell.length_c   1.000
_cell.angle_alpha   90.00
_cell.angle_beta   90.00
_cell.angle_gamma   90.00
#
_symmetry.space_group_name_H-M   'P 1'
#
loop_
_entity.id
_entity.type
_entity.pdbx_description
1 polymer ?
#
loop_
_entity_poly.entity_id
_entity_poly.type
_entity_poly.pdbx_seq_one_letter_code
_entity_poly.pdbx_strand_id
1 'polypeptide(L)'
;YATHENSVGDTWDWEDSQEYFFDDLGNVSDFNDGTTEGWIATAGTLINEGSEYLKFVRGGASTMDEIYRIETIDANTYNNIAFEFNSSVAITFIEVWDEIAGENLVCNDTTGWTADTWHLFTCTLTGNWVGSESHLVLNINHASADATYFFNMIYLYDQELGDLEGWNVFGGGYTYTMPEGYHAYKTEGAGQSLSKVAGLSIDTSIFDTLKVRIKTSTGTATCYLRAGAGLLDVTTAMSLTTSFQIFIFDLNLDADWTSTITQLVFRITGGTNNTIIFDYVLLESSTEREQDFVFGFWDLIETNVQALVNITHHFFNSTTFRWEIELYDSNQEIASFFYSSNQTVADVYYSVSIDYNILESEFKTTIT
;
A
#
# COMPACT_ATOMS: atom_id res chain seq x y z
N TYR A 1 -4.99 30.02 -13.70
CA TYR A 1 -4.30 29.15 -14.66
C TYR A 1 -3.04 28.65 -13.98
N ALA A 2 -3.20 27.60 -13.16
CA ALA A 2 -2.11 26.84 -12.59
C ALA A 2 -2.21 25.46 -13.25
N THR A 3 -1.23 25.14 -14.07
CA THR A 3 -1.06 23.82 -14.68
C THR A 3 -0.41 22.92 -13.64
N HIS A 4 -1.07 21.81 -13.32
CA HIS A 4 -0.47 20.67 -12.65
C HIS A 4 0.56 20.06 -13.62
N GLU A 5 1.83 20.39 -13.44
CA GLU A 5 2.94 19.56 -13.90
C GLU A 5 3.59 19.06 -12.62
N ASN A 6 3.36 17.78 -12.31
CA ASN A 6 4.08 16.90 -11.40
C ASN A 6 3.25 15.62 -11.34
N SER A 7 3.32 14.83 -12.41
CA SER A 7 2.96 13.42 -12.37
C SER A 7 3.95 12.76 -11.42
N VAL A 8 3.51 12.45 -10.21
CA VAL A 8 4.17 11.41 -9.41
C VAL A 8 3.95 10.15 -10.23
N GLY A 9 5.02 9.63 -10.84
CA GLY A 9 4.96 8.35 -11.53
C GLY A 9 4.45 7.30 -10.55
N ASP A 10 3.36 6.63 -10.91
CA ASP A 10 2.81 5.53 -10.14
C ASP A 10 3.82 4.38 -10.16
N THR A 11 4.28 3.94 -8.99
CA THR A 11 5.27 2.87 -8.83
C THR A 11 4.68 1.46 -9.01
N TRP A 12 3.43 1.34 -9.45
CA TRP A 12 2.70 0.08 -9.58
C TRP A 12 2.71 -0.56 -10.99
N ASP A 13 3.42 0.00 -11.98
CA ASP A 13 3.52 -0.59 -13.33
C ASP A 13 4.58 -1.71 -13.40
N TRP A 14 4.13 -2.96 -13.30
CA TRP A 14 4.89 -4.14 -13.73
C TRP A 14 4.07 -5.01 -14.70
N GLU A 15 3.77 -4.43 -15.88
CA GLU A 15 3.38 -5.08 -17.15
C GLU A 15 1.99 -4.70 -17.69
N ASP A 16 1.88 -3.53 -18.29
CA ASP A 16 0.76 -3.27 -19.17
C ASP A 16 1.01 -3.87 -20.58
N SER A 17 0.33 -4.98 -20.88
CA SER A 17 0.02 -5.24 -22.29
C SER A 17 -1.38 -5.77 -22.58
N GLN A 18 -2.17 -6.17 -21.57
CA GLN A 18 -3.65 -6.26 -21.57
C GLN A 18 -4.15 -6.55 -20.13
N GLU A 19 -4.35 -5.57 -19.25
CA GLU A 19 -4.96 -5.86 -17.95
C GLU A 19 -6.50 -5.92 -17.99
N TYR A 20 -7.05 -7.12 -17.75
CA TYR A 20 -8.43 -7.39 -17.34
C TYR A 20 -8.41 -8.41 -16.17
N PHE A 21 -7.53 -8.14 -15.21
CA PHE A 21 -7.10 -8.93 -14.03
C PHE A 21 -6.07 -10.04 -14.30
N PHE A 22 -4.96 -10.07 -13.55
CA PHE A 22 -4.36 -11.33 -13.09
C PHE A 22 -3.64 -11.19 -11.73
N ASP A 23 -3.77 -12.24 -10.93
CA ASP A 23 -3.55 -12.38 -9.47
C ASP A 23 -2.06 -12.58 -9.08
N ASP A 24 -1.66 -12.76 -7.82
CA ASP A 24 -2.07 -13.89 -6.95
C ASP A 24 -3.05 -13.55 -5.80
N LEU A 25 -3.29 -12.29 -5.41
CA LEU A 25 -4.11 -11.96 -4.21
C LEU A 25 -4.92 -10.63 -4.27
N GLY A 26 -5.00 -9.96 -5.42
CA GLY A 26 -5.73 -8.70 -5.53
C GLY A 26 -6.06 -8.28 -6.95
N ASN A 27 -7.07 -7.42 -7.08
CA ASN A 27 -7.73 -7.06 -8.33
C ASN A 27 -7.88 -5.53 -8.42
N VAL A 28 -7.13 -4.88 -9.31
CA VAL A 28 -7.16 -3.41 -9.51
C VAL A 28 -7.96 -3.04 -10.76
N SER A 29 -8.64 -1.90 -10.66
CA SER A 29 -8.94 -1.05 -11.80
C SER A 29 -8.35 0.34 -11.58
N ASP A 30 -7.39 0.73 -12.43
CA ASP A 30 -6.58 1.96 -12.30
C ASP A 30 -6.82 2.97 -13.44
N PHE A 31 -7.50 2.53 -14.51
CA PHE A 31 -7.90 3.33 -15.65
C PHE A 31 -6.73 3.97 -16.42
N ASN A 32 -5.52 3.42 -16.32
CA ASN A 32 -4.35 3.95 -17.01
C ASN A 32 -4.28 3.53 -18.48
N ASP A 33 -5.01 2.48 -18.88
CA ASP A 33 -4.99 1.93 -20.24
C ASP A 33 -5.93 2.65 -21.24
N GLY A 34 -6.67 3.66 -20.77
CA GLY A 34 -7.66 4.41 -21.57
C GLY A 34 -9.01 3.70 -21.75
N THR A 35 -9.23 2.55 -21.10
CA THR A 35 -10.49 1.81 -21.11
C THR A 35 -11.30 2.07 -19.84
N THR A 36 -12.57 1.64 -19.80
CA THR A 36 -13.36 1.68 -18.56
C THR A 36 -13.26 0.38 -17.78
N GLU A 37 -12.38 -0.54 -18.20
CA GLU A 37 -12.13 -1.84 -17.56
C GLU A 37 -13.41 -2.62 -17.17
N GLY A 38 -14.38 -2.65 -18.09
CA GLY A 38 -15.63 -3.38 -17.88
C GLY A 38 -16.62 -2.73 -16.89
N TRP A 39 -16.33 -1.55 -16.35
CA TRP A 39 -17.28 -0.76 -15.58
C TRP A 39 -18.34 -0.12 -16.47
N ILE A 40 -19.59 -0.24 -16.07
CA ILE A 40 -20.76 0.37 -16.71
C ILE A 40 -21.65 1.06 -15.67
N ALA A 41 -22.57 1.91 -16.13
CA ALA A 41 -23.49 2.60 -15.24
C ALA A 41 -24.93 2.53 -15.74
N THR A 42 -25.89 2.42 -14.81
CA THR A 42 -27.33 2.32 -15.15
C THR A 42 -27.85 3.60 -15.79
N ALA A 43 -27.34 4.76 -15.34
CA ALA A 43 -27.71 6.07 -15.84
C ALA A 43 -26.47 6.95 -15.95
N GLY A 44 -26.27 7.63 -17.08
CA GLY A 44 -25.10 8.49 -17.32
C GLY A 44 -24.11 7.89 -18.29
N THR A 45 -22.88 8.37 -18.24
CA THR A 45 -21.79 7.97 -19.13
C THR A 45 -20.51 7.85 -18.32
N LEU A 46 -19.88 6.68 -18.39
CA LEU A 46 -18.53 6.47 -17.92
C LEU A 46 -17.56 6.78 -19.06
N ILE A 47 -16.53 7.54 -18.75
CA ILE A 47 -15.48 7.97 -19.68
C ILE A 47 -14.17 7.78 -18.96
N ASN A 48 -13.24 7.05 -19.55
CA ASN A 48 -11.85 7.14 -19.13
C ASN A 48 -11.34 8.54 -19.52
N GLU A 49 -11.11 9.40 -18.54
CA GLU A 49 -10.63 10.75 -18.78
C GLU A 49 -9.12 10.81 -18.62
N GLY A 50 -8.43 10.88 -19.75
CA GLY A 50 -7.00 11.16 -19.79
C GLY A 50 -6.10 9.98 -19.48
N SER A 51 -6.62 8.74 -19.45
CA SER A 51 -5.85 7.57 -18.99
C SER A 51 -5.35 7.74 -17.55
N GLU A 52 -6.18 8.35 -16.71
CA GLU A 52 -5.86 8.58 -15.29
C GLU A 52 -7.07 8.30 -14.39
N TYR A 53 -8.30 8.56 -14.86
CA TYR A 53 -9.50 8.38 -14.01
C TYR A 53 -10.67 7.82 -14.79
N LEU A 54 -11.49 7.01 -14.11
CA LEU A 54 -12.83 6.74 -14.54
C LEU A 54 -13.74 7.90 -14.14
N LYS A 55 -14.08 8.74 -15.11
CA LYS A 55 -15.05 9.82 -14.95
C LYS A 55 -16.46 9.30 -15.17
N PHE A 56 -17.32 9.52 -14.19
CA PHE A 56 -18.76 9.39 -14.35
C PHE A 56 -19.40 10.75 -14.57
N VAL A 57 -20.00 10.95 -15.74
CA VAL A 57 -20.83 12.12 -16.05
C VAL A 57 -22.28 11.69 -16.10
N ARG A 58 -23.09 12.30 -15.25
CA ARG A 58 -24.49 11.90 -15.13
C ARG A 58 -25.35 12.37 -16.30
N GLY A 59 -26.38 11.57 -16.62
CA GLY A 59 -27.41 11.86 -17.62
C GLY A 59 -28.85 11.98 -17.10
N GLY A 60 -29.09 12.03 -15.77
CA GLY A 60 -30.43 11.95 -15.17
C GLY A 60 -30.63 12.75 -13.87
N ALA A 61 -31.87 12.81 -13.37
CA ALA A 61 -32.30 13.69 -12.25
C ALA A 61 -32.49 12.97 -10.89
N SER A 62 -31.93 11.78 -10.67
CA SER A 62 -32.02 11.05 -9.39
C SER A 62 -31.07 11.65 -8.33
N THR A 63 -30.92 11.02 -7.17
CA THR A 63 -29.87 11.35 -6.17
C THR A 63 -29.03 10.12 -5.83
N MET A 64 -29.10 9.12 -6.70
CA MET A 64 -28.44 7.84 -6.59
C MET A 64 -27.94 7.44 -7.97
N ASP A 65 -26.68 7.03 -8.03
CA ASP A 65 -26.03 6.48 -9.20
C ASP A 65 -25.55 5.07 -8.88
N GLU A 66 -25.68 4.18 -9.88
CA GLU A 66 -25.25 2.80 -9.80
C GLU A 66 -24.15 2.61 -10.85
N ILE A 67 -22.95 2.28 -10.40
CA ILE A 67 -21.79 1.95 -11.22
C ILE A 67 -21.45 0.51 -10.92
N TYR A 68 -21.36 -0.32 -11.92
CA TYR A 68 -21.19 -1.75 -11.71
C TYR A 68 -20.29 -2.40 -12.73
N ARG A 69 -19.61 -3.45 -12.28
CA ARG A 69 -18.80 -4.31 -13.13
C ARG A 69 -19.65 -5.50 -13.59
N ILE A 70 -19.48 -5.90 -14.85
CA ILE A 70 -20.20 -7.03 -15.47
C ILE A 70 -19.38 -8.31 -15.60
N GLU A 71 -18.24 -8.37 -14.94
CA GLU A 71 -17.36 -9.53 -14.93
C GLU A 71 -17.61 -10.39 -13.70
N THR A 72 -17.38 -11.70 -13.84
CA THR A 72 -17.53 -12.63 -12.73
C THR A 72 -16.43 -12.40 -11.70
N ILE A 73 -16.82 -12.19 -10.45
CA ILE A 73 -15.93 -11.99 -9.30
C ILE A 73 -16.07 -13.21 -8.39
N ASP A 74 -14.96 -13.86 -8.05
CA ASP A 74 -14.98 -14.94 -7.05
C ASP A 74 -15.04 -14.30 -5.65
N ALA A 75 -16.22 -14.35 -5.03
CA ALA A 75 -16.43 -13.85 -3.68
C ALA A 75 -15.69 -14.68 -2.62
N ASN A 76 -15.23 -15.89 -2.96
CA ASN A 76 -14.36 -16.66 -2.05
C ASN A 76 -12.91 -16.18 -2.08
N THR A 77 -12.53 -15.44 -3.12
CA THR A 77 -11.23 -14.78 -3.19
C THR A 77 -11.35 -13.47 -2.41
N TYR A 78 -12.08 -12.48 -2.91
CA TYR A 78 -12.00 -11.12 -2.34
C TYR A 78 -12.85 -10.97 -1.07
N ASN A 79 -12.28 -10.43 0.00
CA ASN A 79 -13.00 -10.18 1.27
C ASN A 79 -13.19 -8.69 1.55
N ASN A 80 -12.55 -7.82 0.76
CA ASN A 80 -12.60 -6.38 0.97
C ASN A 80 -12.59 -5.64 -0.36
N ILE A 81 -13.08 -4.40 -0.30
CA ILE A 81 -13.04 -3.44 -1.38
C ILE A 81 -12.48 -2.10 -0.88
N ALA A 82 -11.66 -1.47 -1.69
CA ALA A 82 -11.24 -0.09 -1.52
C ALA A 82 -11.43 0.66 -2.84
N PHE A 83 -11.79 1.93 -2.77
CA PHE A 83 -11.71 2.80 -3.94
C PHE A 83 -11.48 4.24 -3.54
N GLU A 84 -10.70 4.93 -4.37
CA GLU A 84 -10.43 6.35 -4.22
C GLU A 84 -11.32 7.14 -5.17
N PHE A 85 -12.04 8.13 -4.65
CA PHE A 85 -12.99 8.91 -5.42
C PHE A 85 -12.98 10.40 -5.09
N ASN A 86 -13.35 11.23 -6.06
CA ASN A 86 -13.67 12.64 -5.90
C ASN A 86 -15.05 12.91 -6.52
N SER A 87 -15.81 13.82 -5.93
CA SER A 87 -17.13 14.21 -6.43
C SER A 87 -17.32 15.72 -6.45
N SER A 88 -17.97 16.22 -7.49
CA SER A 88 -18.36 17.65 -7.59
C SER A 88 -19.44 18.06 -6.59
N VAL A 89 -20.04 17.10 -5.87
CA VAL A 89 -21.07 17.34 -4.86
C VAL A 89 -20.81 16.45 -3.64
N ALA A 90 -21.38 16.81 -2.49
CA ALA A 90 -21.24 15.96 -1.31
C ALA A 90 -21.95 14.62 -1.52
N ILE A 91 -21.28 13.53 -1.15
CA ILE A 91 -21.84 12.18 -1.13
C ILE A 91 -22.47 11.97 0.25
N THR A 92 -23.73 11.53 0.30
CA THR A 92 -24.43 11.28 1.56
C THR A 92 -24.13 9.90 2.11
N PHE A 93 -24.04 8.89 1.24
CA PHE A 93 -23.65 7.54 1.61
C PHE A 93 -23.21 6.74 0.38
N ILE A 94 -22.46 5.68 0.62
CA ILE A 94 -21.98 4.71 -0.36
C ILE A 94 -22.46 3.34 0.07
N GLU A 95 -22.96 2.55 -0.87
CA GLU A 95 -23.32 1.16 -0.67
C GLU A 95 -22.64 0.29 -1.72
N VAL A 96 -22.24 -0.92 -1.31
CA VAL A 96 -21.68 -1.94 -2.19
C VAL A 96 -22.62 -3.14 -2.16
N TRP A 97 -23.05 -3.58 -3.35
CA TRP A 97 -23.97 -4.70 -3.55
C TRP A 97 -23.36 -5.77 -4.47
N ASP A 98 -23.77 -7.02 -4.32
CA ASP A 98 -23.32 -8.16 -5.14
C ASP A 98 -24.21 -8.46 -6.36
N GLU A 99 -25.29 -7.69 -6.55
CA GLU A 99 -26.20 -7.84 -7.69
C GLU A 99 -26.84 -6.50 -8.10
N ILE A 100 -27.17 -6.38 -9.38
CA ILE A 100 -27.92 -5.24 -9.93
C ILE A 100 -29.35 -5.28 -9.35
N ALA A 101 -29.83 -4.14 -8.83
CA ALA A 101 -31.16 -3.93 -8.25
C ALA A 101 -31.37 -4.32 -6.78
N GLY A 102 -30.32 -4.30 -5.96
CA GLY A 102 -30.46 -4.17 -4.50
C GLY A 102 -30.83 -5.47 -3.77
N GLU A 103 -30.41 -6.62 -4.30
CA GLU A 103 -30.79 -7.92 -3.72
C GLU A 103 -29.92 -8.29 -2.50
N ASN A 104 -28.61 -7.97 -2.47
CA ASN A 104 -27.82 -8.10 -1.23
C ASN A 104 -26.78 -6.99 -1.01
N LEU A 105 -26.97 -6.23 0.07
CA LEU A 105 -26.02 -5.22 0.51
C LEU A 105 -24.86 -5.93 1.20
N VAL A 106 -23.67 -5.84 0.62
CA VAL A 106 -22.47 -6.49 1.18
C VAL A 106 -21.68 -5.57 2.08
N CYS A 107 -21.82 -4.25 1.90
CA CYS A 107 -21.16 -3.27 2.73
C CYS A 107 -21.71 -1.84 2.51
N ASN A 108 -21.63 -0.95 3.50
CA ASN A 108 -22.01 0.46 3.34
C ASN A 108 -21.22 1.44 4.22
N ASP A 109 -21.25 2.71 3.84
CA ASP A 109 -20.81 3.84 4.66
C ASP A 109 -21.82 4.99 4.57
N THR A 110 -22.31 5.41 5.74
CA THR A 110 -23.31 6.49 5.90
C THR A 110 -22.75 7.77 6.52
N THR A 111 -21.41 7.86 6.68
CA THR A 111 -20.75 9.00 7.32
C THR A 111 -20.81 10.29 6.48
N GLY A 112 -21.00 10.15 5.17
CA GLY A 112 -21.07 11.25 4.22
C GLY A 112 -19.68 11.85 3.95
N TRP A 113 -19.51 12.35 2.73
CA TRP A 113 -18.23 12.77 2.19
C TRP A 113 -18.35 14.14 1.53
N THR A 114 -17.36 15.00 1.73
CA THR A 114 -17.36 16.38 1.20
C THR A 114 -17.15 16.41 -0.31
N ALA A 115 -17.66 17.45 -0.97
CA ALA A 115 -17.39 17.71 -2.38
C ALA A 115 -15.95 18.19 -2.61
N ASP A 116 -15.48 18.06 -3.86
CA ASP A 116 -14.24 18.62 -4.42
C ASP A 116 -12.97 18.20 -3.67
N THR A 117 -12.99 17.04 -3.03
CA THR A 117 -11.86 16.46 -2.31
C THR A 117 -11.77 14.97 -2.61
N TRP A 118 -10.56 14.46 -2.77
CA TRP A 118 -10.31 13.03 -2.86
C TRP A 118 -10.57 12.35 -1.52
N HIS A 119 -11.23 11.21 -1.58
CA HIS A 119 -11.60 10.39 -0.44
C HIS A 119 -11.27 8.93 -0.74
N LEU A 120 -10.88 8.21 0.30
CA LEU A 120 -10.69 6.77 0.24
C LEU A 120 -11.84 6.08 0.97
N PHE A 121 -12.65 5.33 0.22
CA PHE A 121 -13.62 4.40 0.77
C PHE A 121 -12.96 3.02 0.93
N THR A 122 -13.14 2.39 2.09
CA THR A 122 -12.67 1.02 2.34
C THR A 122 -13.73 0.26 3.10
N CYS A 123 -13.93 -1.01 2.77
CA CYS A 123 -15.01 -1.78 3.33
C CYS A 123 -14.76 -3.28 3.25
N THR A 124 -15.11 -4.01 4.31
CA THR A 124 -15.13 -5.48 4.28
C THR A 124 -16.41 -5.95 3.63
N LEU A 125 -16.29 -6.83 2.63
CA LEU A 125 -17.41 -7.45 1.94
C LEU A 125 -17.97 -8.55 2.84
N THR A 126 -19.16 -8.32 3.41
CA THR A 126 -19.79 -9.22 4.38
C THR A 126 -21.20 -9.58 3.95
N GLY A 127 -21.82 -10.57 4.60
CA GLY A 127 -23.20 -10.97 4.31
C GLY A 127 -23.29 -12.09 3.29
N ASN A 128 -24.02 -11.87 2.19
CA ASN A 128 -24.27 -12.86 1.13
C ASN A 128 -23.18 -12.90 0.04
N TRP A 129 -22.06 -12.20 0.25
CA TRP A 129 -20.87 -12.27 -0.59
C TRP A 129 -20.25 -13.68 -0.51
N VAL A 130 -20.75 -14.62 -1.32
CA VAL A 130 -20.32 -16.02 -1.31
C VAL A 130 -20.42 -16.65 -2.70
N GLY A 131 -19.43 -17.46 -3.07
CA GLY A 131 -19.45 -18.15 -4.36
C GLY A 131 -18.94 -17.27 -5.49
N SER A 132 -19.66 -17.23 -6.61
CA SER A 132 -19.27 -16.46 -7.80
C SER A 132 -20.31 -15.36 -8.05
N GLU A 133 -19.92 -14.12 -7.81
CA GLU A 133 -20.78 -12.97 -8.05
C GLU A 133 -20.70 -12.56 -9.51
N SER A 134 -21.85 -12.27 -10.09
CA SER A 134 -21.93 -11.84 -11.49
C SER A 134 -21.75 -10.33 -11.67
N HIS A 135 -21.94 -9.58 -10.58
CA HIS A 135 -21.87 -8.13 -10.57
C HIS A 135 -21.32 -7.64 -9.24
N LEU A 136 -20.61 -6.52 -9.28
CA LEU A 136 -20.30 -5.71 -8.10
C LEU A 136 -20.83 -4.31 -8.38
N VAL A 137 -21.72 -3.82 -7.53
CA VAL A 137 -22.42 -2.55 -7.73
C VAL A 137 -22.02 -1.56 -6.66
N LEU A 138 -21.50 -0.42 -7.09
CA LEU A 138 -21.26 0.77 -6.28
C LEU A 138 -22.46 1.70 -6.40
N ASN A 139 -23.24 1.78 -5.33
CA ASN A 139 -24.37 2.69 -5.20
C ASN A 139 -23.93 3.94 -4.44
N ILE A 140 -23.81 5.04 -5.17
CA ILE A 140 -23.35 6.32 -4.61
C ILE A 140 -24.54 7.25 -4.53
N ASN A 141 -24.87 7.64 -3.29
CA ASN A 141 -25.94 8.60 -3.02
C ASN A 141 -25.36 9.95 -2.68
N HIS A 142 -25.98 11.00 -3.19
CA HIS A 142 -25.36 12.32 -3.23
C HIS A 142 -26.38 13.44 -3.05
N ALA A 143 -25.90 14.60 -2.61
CA ALA A 143 -26.77 15.68 -2.12
C ALA A 143 -27.51 16.47 -3.22
N SER A 144 -27.12 16.33 -4.48
CA SER A 144 -27.66 17.11 -5.62
C SER A 144 -27.67 16.31 -6.90
N ALA A 145 -28.67 16.50 -7.77
CA ALA A 145 -28.85 15.74 -9.00
C ALA A 145 -27.72 15.90 -10.05
N ASP A 146 -26.90 16.94 -9.96
CA ASP A 146 -25.84 17.28 -10.94
C ASP A 146 -24.44 16.82 -10.48
N ALA A 147 -24.32 15.57 -10.03
CA ALA A 147 -23.06 15.00 -9.57
C ALA A 147 -22.16 14.57 -10.75
N THR A 148 -20.85 14.77 -10.59
CA THR A 148 -19.79 14.14 -11.40
C THR A 148 -18.85 13.43 -10.45
N TYR A 149 -18.44 12.21 -10.77
CA TYR A 149 -17.45 11.45 -9.99
C TYR A 149 -16.20 11.19 -10.82
N PHE A 150 -15.10 11.08 -10.11
CA PHE A 150 -13.84 10.59 -10.61
C PHE A 150 -13.45 9.44 -9.69
N PHE A 151 -13.19 8.27 -10.26
CA PHE A 151 -12.53 7.19 -9.55
C PHE A 151 -11.11 7.12 -10.06
N ASN A 152 -10.17 7.20 -9.13
CA ASN A 152 -8.76 7.00 -9.44
C ASN A 152 -8.47 5.50 -9.49
N MET A 153 -8.97 4.76 -8.49
CA MET A 153 -8.83 3.32 -8.46
C MET A 153 -10.02 2.64 -7.79
N ILE A 154 -10.33 1.42 -8.22
CA ILE A 154 -11.23 0.50 -7.52
C ILE A 154 -10.52 -0.84 -7.35
N TYR A 155 -10.51 -1.35 -6.12
CA TYR A 155 -9.63 -2.45 -5.76
C TYR A 155 -10.32 -3.48 -4.87
N LEU A 156 -10.23 -4.75 -5.27
CA LEU A 156 -10.75 -5.92 -4.55
C LEU A 156 -9.60 -6.77 -4.04
N TYR A 157 -9.68 -7.24 -2.80
CA TYR A 157 -8.58 -8.01 -2.18
C TYR A 157 -9.03 -9.06 -1.19
N ASP A 158 -8.32 -10.19 -1.17
CA ASP A 158 -8.63 -11.37 -0.36
C ASP A 158 -8.08 -11.30 1.07
N GLN A 159 -6.93 -10.65 1.24
CA GLN A 159 -6.23 -10.42 2.50
C GLN A 159 -6.03 -8.93 2.69
N GLU A 160 -6.18 -8.43 3.93
CA GLU A 160 -5.84 -7.04 4.29
C GLU A 160 -4.57 -6.64 3.56
N LEU A 161 -4.68 -5.67 2.65
CA LEU A 161 -3.58 -5.33 1.77
C LEU A 161 -2.33 -5.05 2.59
N GLY A 162 -1.19 -5.39 2.04
CA GLY A 162 0.11 -5.20 2.67
C GLY A 162 0.73 -6.52 3.00
N ASP A 163 1.77 -6.85 2.23
CA ASP A 163 2.78 -7.80 2.64
C ASP A 163 3.40 -7.35 3.97
N LEU A 164 2.76 -7.79 5.03
CA LEU A 164 3.27 -7.84 6.37
C LEU A 164 3.14 -9.28 6.83
N GLU A 165 3.83 -10.20 6.13
CA GLU A 165 3.99 -11.58 6.60
C GLU A 165 4.27 -11.60 8.12
N GLY A 166 3.25 -12.01 8.88
CA GLY A 166 3.34 -12.30 10.32
C GLY A 166 3.00 -11.19 11.31
N TRP A 167 2.55 -9.99 10.91
CA TRP A 167 2.03 -8.99 11.87
C TRP A 167 0.57 -9.26 12.22
N ASN A 168 0.30 -9.34 13.52
CA ASN A 168 -1.01 -9.62 14.10
C ASN A 168 -1.46 -8.44 14.97
N VAL A 169 -2.74 -8.10 14.91
CA VAL A 169 -3.36 -7.08 15.77
C VAL A 169 -3.73 -7.66 17.13
N PHE A 170 -3.39 -6.96 18.22
CA PHE A 170 -3.80 -7.29 19.59
C PHE A 170 -4.52 -6.11 20.25
N GLY A 171 -5.68 -6.37 20.84
CA GLY A 171 -6.43 -5.38 21.63
C GLY A 171 -7.46 -4.56 20.84
N GLY A 172 -7.94 -5.07 19.69
CA GLY A 172 -8.90 -4.41 18.81
C GLY A 172 -8.23 -3.57 17.71
N GLY A 173 -9.03 -3.08 16.76
CA GLY A 173 -8.51 -2.47 15.53
C GLY A 173 -8.29 -3.49 14.42
N TYR A 174 -7.88 -2.98 13.27
CA TYR A 174 -7.62 -3.76 12.06
C TYR A 174 -6.49 -3.12 11.26
N THR A 175 -5.84 -3.94 10.45
CA THR A 175 -4.77 -3.50 9.57
C THR A 175 -5.27 -3.43 8.12
N TYR A 176 -4.61 -2.68 7.27
CA TYR A 176 -4.88 -2.63 5.83
C TYR A 176 -3.73 -1.90 5.17
N THR A 177 -3.58 -2.01 3.86
CA THR A 177 -2.65 -1.15 3.11
C THR A 177 -3.46 -0.17 2.32
N MET A 178 -2.98 1.05 2.38
CA MET A 178 -3.55 2.16 1.66
C MET A 178 -3.21 2.03 0.18
N PRO A 179 -4.02 2.62 -0.71
CA PRO A 179 -3.73 2.82 -2.13
C PRO A 179 -2.27 3.17 -2.43
N GLU A 180 -1.70 4.07 -1.64
CA GLU A 180 -0.34 4.58 -1.83
C GLU A 180 0.76 3.57 -1.40
N GLY A 181 0.40 2.32 -1.12
CA GLY A 181 1.31 1.25 -0.71
C GLY A 181 1.69 1.26 0.78
N TYR A 182 1.16 2.19 1.58
CA TYR A 182 1.49 2.29 3.00
C TYR A 182 0.67 1.35 3.87
N HIS A 183 1.33 0.71 4.84
CA HIS A 183 0.63 -0.10 5.82
C HIS A 183 -0.06 0.76 6.88
N ALA A 184 -1.36 0.63 7.00
CA ALA A 184 -2.20 1.32 7.97
C ALA A 184 -2.72 0.36 9.05
N TYR A 185 -2.71 0.86 10.28
CA TYR A 185 -3.33 0.22 11.43
C TYR A 185 -4.34 1.17 12.07
N LYS A 186 -5.62 0.82 12.01
CA LYS A 186 -6.70 1.63 12.58
C LYS A 186 -7.05 1.17 13.98
N THR A 187 -7.00 2.10 14.93
CA THR A 187 -7.24 1.83 16.33
C THR A 187 -8.73 1.97 16.69
N GLU A 188 -9.29 0.97 17.38
CA GLU A 188 -10.69 0.99 17.86
C GLU A 188 -10.82 1.31 19.36
N GLY A 189 -9.72 1.67 20.02
CA GLY A 189 -9.68 1.81 21.47
C GLY A 189 -8.31 2.24 21.99
N ALA A 190 -8.20 2.38 23.32
CA ALA A 190 -6.94 2.72 23.96
C ALA A 190 -6.08 1.47 24.24
N GLY A 191 -4.76 1.60 24.08
CA GLY A 191 -3.79 0.59 24.51
C GLY A 191 -3.64 -0.60 23.56
N GLN A 192 -3.82 -0.37 22.26
CA GLN A 192 -3.76 -1.41 21.25
C GLN A 192 -2.33 -1.63 20.74
N SER A 193 -2.09 -2.79 20.13
CA SER A 193 -0.74 -3.20 19.73
C SER A 193 -0.75 -3.92 18.38
N LEU A 194 0.24 -3.62 17.55
CA LEU A 194 0.56 -4.35 16.33
C LEU A 194 1.80 -5.21 16.60
N SER A 195 1.72 -6.52 16.35
CA SER A 195 2.71 -7.47 16.85
C SER A 195 3.13 -8.48 15.79
N LYS A 196 4.43 -8.57 15.49
CA LYS A 196 4.99 -9.66 14.69
C LYS A 196 5.34 -10.83 15.61
N VAL A 197 4.61 -11.94 15.50
CA VAL A 197 4.69 -13.09 16.44
C VAL A 197 5.21 -14.37 15.80
N ALA A 198 5.03 -14.54 14.49
CA ALA A 198 5.35 -15.81 13.83
C ALA A 198 6.74 -15.76 13.16
N GLY A 199 7.55 -16.81 13.39
CA GLY A 199 8.77 -17.09 12.62
C GLY A 199 9.99 -16.20 12.88
N LEU A 200 9.87 -15.16 13.71
CA LEU A 200 10.99 -14.27 14.01
C LEU A 200 12.03 -14.94 14.91
N SER A 201 13.28 -14.94 14.45
CA SER A 201 14.46 -15.21 15.26
C SER A 201 15.49 -14.13 14.95
N ILE A 202 15.39 -13.00 15.63
CA ILE A 202 16.29 -11.86 15.43
C ILE A 202 17.53 -12.09 16.29
N ASP A 203 18.69 -12.13 15.64
CA ASP A 203 19.97 -12.11 16.33
C ASP A 203 20.34 -10.67 16.71
N THR A 204 20.11 -10.33 17.97
CA THR A 204 20.42 -9.01 18.54
C THR A 204 21.89 -8.62 18.50
N SER A 205 22.81 -9.59 18.30
CA SER A 205 24.24 -9.28 18.16
C SER A 205 24.60 -8.74 16.76
N ILE A 206 23.68 -8.92 15.81
CA ILE A 206 23.80 -8.44 14.44
C ILE A 206 22.95 -7.18 14.30
N PHE A 207 21.66 -7.32 14.55
CA PHE A 207 20.67 -6.30 14.31
C PHE A 207 20.48 -5.44 15.56
N ASP A 208 20.91 -4.20 15.49
CA ASP A 208 21.02 -3.31 16.64
C ASP A 208 20.50 -1.90 16.37
N THR A 209 20.07 -1.61 15.15
CA THR A 209 19.53 -0.30 14.78
C THR A 209 18.13 -0.48 14.23
N LEU A 210 17.14 0.16 14.87
CA LEU A 210 15.77 0.22 14.35
C LEU A 210 15.56 1.55 13.65
N LYS A 211 15.11 1.52 12.39
CA LYS A 211 14.56 2.69 11.71
C LYS A 211 13.09 2.46 11.40
N VAL A 212 12.25 3.44 11.69
CA VAL A 212 10.81 3.38 11.39
C VAL A 212 10.35 4.70 10.81
N ARG A 213 9.68 4.65 9.64
CA ARG A 213 9.00 5.80 9.05
C ARG A 213 7.50 5.65 9.23
N ILE A 214 6.92 6.56 9.99
CA ILE A 214 5.56 6.41 10.53
C ILE A 214 4.87 7.77 10.71
N LYS A 215 3.55 7.80 10.56
CA LYS A 215 2.67 8.94 10.86
C LYS A 215 1.36 8.47 11.51
N THR A 216 0.51 9.41 11.90
CA THR A 216 -0.86 9.15 12.36
C THR A 216 -1.86 10.09 11.70
N SER A 217 -3.13 9.71 11.57
CA SER A 217 -4.17 10.56 10.98
C SER A 217 -4.53 11.79 11.83
N THR A 218 -4.27 11.79 13.15
CA THR A 218 -4.75 12.87 14.05
C THR A 218 -3.66 13.64 14.79
N GLY A 219 -2.42 13.15 14.78
CA GLY A 219 -1.29 13.73 15.52
C GLY A 219 -1.32 13.53 17.05
N THR A 220 -2.16 12.62 17.55
CA THR A 220 -2.36 12.41 19.01
C THR A 220 -1.89 11.06 19.53
N ALA A 221 -1.30 10.23 18.65
CA ALA A 221 -0.84 8.90 19.00
C ALA A 221 0.63 8.91 19.47
N THR A 222 0.93 8.03 20.40
CA THR A 222 2.29 7.72 20.85
C THR A 222 2.55 6.24 20.62
N CYS A 223 3.69 5.91 20.01
CA CYS A 223 4.07 4.55 19.66
C CYS A 223 5.42 4.18 20.31
N TYR A 224 5.61 2.93 20.72
CA TYR A 224 6.92 2.41 21.12
C TYR A 224 7.02 0.94 20.73
N LEU A 225 8.24 0.52 20.39
CA LEU A 225 8.57 -0.87 20.13
C LEU A 225 8.83 -1.60 21.46
N ARG A 226 8.24 -2.78 21.57
CA ARG A 226 8.49 -3.76 22.62
C ARG A 226 9.03 -5.04 22.00
N ALA A 227 9.93 -5.73 22.67
CA ALA A 227 10.58 -6.91 22.14
C ALA A 227 10.66 -8.07 23.14
N GLY A 228 10.79 -9.28 22.59
CA GLY A 228 11.05 -10.51 23.34
C GLY A 228 9.84 -11.07 24.08
N ALA A 229 10.02 -12.20 24.76
CA ALA A 229 8.93 -12.92 25.43
C ALA A 229 8.27 -12.12 26.58
N GLY A 230 9.02 -11.20 27.19
CA GLY A 230 8.52 -10.29 28.23
C GLY A 230 7.81 -9.05 27.68
N LEU A 231 7.89 -8.81 26.36
CA LEU A 231 7.46 -7.58 25.69
C LEU A 231 7.98 -6.35 26.42
N LEU A 232 9.29 -6.25 26.64
CA LEU A 232 9.87 -5.08 27.31
C LEU A 232 10.03 -3.95 26.29
N ASP A 233 9.83 -2.71 26.73
CA ASP A 233 9.95 -1.54 25.86
C ASP A 233 11.44 -1.35 25.52
N VAL A 234 11.81 -1.49 24.24
CA VAL A 234 13.21 -1.39 23.76
C VAL A 234 13.50 -0.09 23.02
N THR A 235 12.53 0.83 23.06
CA THR A 235 12.63 2.16 22.44
C THR A 235 11.96 3.19 23.35
N THR A 236 12.36 4.45 23.21
CA THR A 236 11.62 5.54 23.83
C THR A 236 10.32 5.83 23.07
N ALA A 237 9.34 6.39 23.77
CA ALA A 237 8.03 6.70 23.19
C ALA A 237 8.12 7.74 22.06
N MET A 238 7.68 7.36 20.87
CA MET A 238 7.56 8.20 19.67
C MET A 238 6.24 8.96 19.70
N SER A 239 6.28 10.29 19.74
CA SER A 239 5.10 11.13 19.53
C SER A 239 4.87 11.30 18.03
N LEU A 240 3.74 10.78 17.53
CA LEU A 240 3.43 10.76 16.11
C LEU A 240 2.68 12.02 15.68
N THR A 241 3.02 12.54 14.50
CA THR A 241 2.34 13.67 13.86
C THR A 241 1.57 13.23 12.62
N THR A 242 0.88 14.17 11.95
CA THR A 242 0.18 13.94 10.68
C THR A 242 1.10 13.88 9.46
N SER A 243 2.40 14.11 9.64
CA SER A 243 3.41 13.98 8.60
C SER A 243 4.31 12.78 8.90
N PHE A 244 4.84 12.15 7.85
CA PHE A 244 5.82 11.08 8.03
C PHE A 244 7.05 11.58 8.77
N GLN A 245 7.42 10.84 9.81
CA GLN A 245 8.62 11.07 10.61
C GLN A 245 9.45 9.80 10.59
N ILE A 246 10.77 9.98 10.55
CA ILE A 246 11.73 8.87 10.66
C ILE A 246 12.26 8.88 12.09
N PHE A 247 12.07 7.77 12.79
CA PHE A 247 12.65 7.52 14.09
C PHE A 247 13.75 6.47 13.96
N ILE A 248 14.88 6.73 14.61
CA ILE A 248 16.06 5.87 14.59
C ILE A 248 16.46 5.57 16.03
N PHE A 249 16.60 4.30 16.36
CA PHE A 249 16.98 3.84 17.69
C PHE A 249 18.20 2.93 17.61
N ASP A 250 19.20 3.23 18.44
CA ASP A 250 20.30 2.33 18.73
C ASP A 250 19.87 1.40 19.87
N LEU A 251 19.53 0.17 19.50
CA LEU A 251 19.04 -0.87 20.39
C LEU A 251 20.17 -1.49 21.22
N ASN A 252 21.45 -1.36 20.84
CA ASN A 252 22.57 -1.82 21.68
C ASN A 252 22.65 -1.08 23.02
N LEU A 253 22.06 0.11 23.09
CA LEU A 253 21.99 0.89 24.33
C LEU A 253 20.90 0.40 25.28
N ASP A 254 20.00 -0.46 24.81
CA ASP A 254 18.92 -1.02 25.60
C ASP A 254 19.33 -2.36 26.21
N ALA A 255 19.22 -2.47 27.54
CA ALA A 255 19.60 -3.69 28.26
C ALA A 255 18.68 -4.88 27.96
N ASP A 256 17.47 -4.62 27.47
CA ASP A 256 16.49 -5.63 27.11
C ASP A 256 16.66 -6.09 25.65
N TRP A 257 17.50 -5.42 24.86
CA TRP A 257 17.93 -5.88 23.53
C TRP A 257 19.07 -6.91 23.64
N THR A 258 18.82 -7.95 24.42
CA THR A 258 19.77 -9.02 24.67
C THR A 258 19.09 -10.35 24.39
N SER A 259 19.84 -11.31 23.81
CA SER A 259 19.36 -12.64 23.38
C SER A 259 18.48 -12.65 22.13
N THR A 260 18.17 -13.84 21.60
CA THR A 260 17.34 -13.98 20.40
C THR A 260 15.93 -13.42 20.65
N ILE A 261 15.55 -12.39 19.90
CA ILE A 261 14.21 -11.80 19.97
C ILE A 261 13.27 -12.60 19.06
N THR A 262 12.21 -13.11 19.66
CA THR A 262 11.20 -13.94 18.97
C THR A 262 9.90 -13.18 18.67
N GLN A 263 9.79 -11.93 19.12
CA GLN A 263 8.58 -11.14 19.00
C GLN A 263 8.92 -9.65 19.00
N LEU A 264 8.29 -8.89 18.10
CA LEU A 264 8.33 -7.43 18.04
C LEU A 264 6.90 -6.88 18.10
N VAL A 265 6.68 -5.86 18.93
CA VAL A 265 5.36 -5.27 19.14
C VAL A 265 5.43 -3.76 19.14
N PHE A 266 4.76 -3.12 18.18
CA PHE A 266 4.46 -1.70 18.27
C PHE A 266 3.24 -1.52 19.17
N ARG A 267 3.48 -0.98 20.37
CA ARG A 267 2.41 -0.59 21.28
C ARG A 267 2.03 0.85 21.04
N ILE A 268 0.75 1.08 20.79
CA ILE A 268 0.20 2.38 20.47
C ILE A 268 -0.69 2.85 21.63
N THR A 269 -0.47 4.09 22.04
CA THR A 269 -1.19 4.73 23.13
C THR A 269 -1.66 6.11 22.69
N GLY A 270 -2.84 6.53 23.14
CA GLY A 270 -3.41 7.82 22.77
C GLY A 270 -4.30 7.78 21.52
N GLY A 271 -5.47 8.40 21.66
CA GLY A 271 -6.52 8.58 20.66
C GLY A 271 -7.27 7.30 20.25
N THR A 272 -8.59 7.34 20.41
CA THR A 272 -9.53 6.37 19.84
C THR A 272 -9.79 6.72 18.38
N ASN A 273 -9.91 5.73 17.49
CA ASN A 273 -10.14 5.94 16.05
C ASN A 273 -8.99 6.66 15.35
N ASN A 274 -7.74 6.35 15.73
CA ASN A 274 -6.56 6.82 15.03
C ASN A 274 -6.14 5.82 13.98
N THR A 275 -5.74 6.29 12.81
CA THR A 275 -5.00 5.47 11.85
C THR A 275 -3.52 5.75 12.03
N ILE A 276 -2.73 4.71 12.28
CA ILE A 276 -1.27 4.75 12.29
C ILE A 276 -0.81 4.24 10.94
N ILE A 277 0.07 4.97 10.26
CA ILE A 277 0.47 4.66 8.89
C ILE A 277 1.98 4.48 8.91
N PHE A 278 2.42 3.26 8.62
CA PHE A 278 3.80 2.85 8.47
C PHE A 278 4.16 2.87 6.99
N ASP A 279 5.28 3.50 6.68
CA ASP A 279 5.91 3.36 5.38
C ASP A 279 6.90 2.20 5.40
N TYR A 280 7.85 2.22 6.36
CA TYR A 280 8.75 1.09 6.58
C TYR A 280 9.11 0.89 8.06
N VAL A 281 9.51 -0.35 8.37
CA VAL A 281 10.17 -0.74 9.61
C VAL A 281 11.41 -1.54 9.22
N LEU A 282 12.58 -0.95 9.46
CA LEU A 282 13.88 -1.54 9.12
C LEU A 282 14.64 -1.88 10.39
N LEU A 283 15.25 -3.06 10.37
CA LEU A 283 16.18 -3.50 11.40
C LEU A 283 17.54 -3.72 10.73
N GLU A 284 18.53 -2.94 11.14
CA GLU A 284 19.85 -2.82 10.53
C GLU A 284 20.93 -3.19 11.53
N SER A 285 22.14 -3.46 11.04
CA SER A 285 23.34 -3.62 11.86
C SER A 285 24.19 -2.36 11.83
N SER A 286 24.69 -1.94 12.98
CA SER A 286 25.63 -0.81 13.08
C SER A 286 27.04 -1.17 12.62
N THR A 287 27.31 -2.45 12.33
CA THR A 287 28.65 -2.98 12.00
C THR A 287 28.80 -3.48 10.58
N GLU A 288 27.85 -3.13 9.70
CA GLU A 288 27.78 -3.63 8.33
C GLU A 288 29.07 -3.38 7.54
N ARG A 289 29.38 -4.36 6.70
CA ARG A 289 30.20 -4.13 5.52
C ARG A 289 29.29 -4.10 4.32
N GLU A 290 29.15 -2.91 3.76
CA GLU A 290 28.49 -2.72 2.48
C GLU A 290 29.47 -3.04 1.36
N GLN A 291 28.94 -3.69 0.32
CA GLN A 291 29.62 -3.80 -0.96
C GLN A 291 28.66 -3.37 -2.07
N ASP A 292 28.96 -2.22 -2.65
CA ASP A 292 28.13 -1.62 -3.69
C ASP A 292 28.63 -2.03 -5.07
N PHE A 293 27.69 -2.35 -5.94
CA PHE A 293 27.91 -2.54 -7.36
C PHE A 293 27.04 -1.54 -8.10
N VAL A 294 27.64 -0.44 -8.52
CA VAL A 294 26.98 0.58 -9.33
C VAL A 294 27.31 0.36 -10.80
N PHE A 295 26.29 0.27 -11.64
CA PHE A 295 26.42 0.27 -13.10
C PHE A 295 25.36 1.16 -13.72
N GLY A 296 25.66 1.73 -14.90
CA GLY A 296 24.79 2.69 -15.56
C GLY A 296 24.50 2.31 -17.00
N PHE A 297 23.29 2.61 -17.45
CA PHE A 297 22.87 2.56 -18.84
C PHE A 297 23.05 3.95 -19.45
N TRP A 298 23.75 4.01 -20.58
CA TRP A 298 24.10 5.26 -21.25
C TRP A 298 23.44 5.33 -22.62
N ASP A 299 22.69 6.39 -22.89
CA ASP A 299 22.40 6.75 -24.28
C ASP A 299 23.67 7.33 -24.91
N LEU A 300 24.08 6.78 -26.05
CA LEU A 300 25.20 7.33 -26.83
C LEU A 300 24.76 8.56 -27.66
N ILE A 301 23.46 8.79 -27.81
CA ILE A 301 22.88 9.86 -28.62
C ILE A 301 22.59 11.09 -27.75
N GLU A 302 22.00 10.89 -26.57
CA GLU A 302 21.73 11.97 -25.62
C GLU A 302 22.78 12.00 -24.51
N THR A 303 23.67 13.00 -24.56
CA THR A 303 24.89 13.07 -23.73
C THR A 303 24.67 13.13 -22.21
N ASN A 304 23.42 13.18 -21.73
CA ASN A 304 23.07 13.36 -20.32
C ASN A 304 21.97 12.40 -19.81
N VAL A 305 21.51 11.42 -20.60
CA VAL A 305 20.53 10.43 -20.13
C VAL A 305 21.30 9.27 -19.52
N GLN A 306 21.29 9.18 -18.18
CA GLN A 306 21.92 8.13 -17.42
C GLN A 306 20.90 7.50 -16.49
N ALA A 307 20.52 6.25 -16.77
CA ALA A 307 19.82 5.45 -15.79
C ALA A 307 20.87 4.68 -14.97
N LEU A 308 20.75 4.67 -13.65
CA LEU A 308 21.71 3.98 -12.77
C LEU A 308 21.05 2.80 -12.09
N VAL A 309 21.85 1.79 -11.84
CA VAL A 309 21.52 0.70 -10.94
C VAL A 309 22.57 0.65 -9.86
N ASN A 310 22.13 0.69 -8.62
CA ASN A 310 22.95 0.44 -7.45
C ASN A 310 22.51 -0.87 -6.81
N ILE A 311 23.38 -1.88 -6.80
CA ILE A 311 23.15 -3.12 -6.06
C ILE A 311 24.03 -3.10 -4.81
N THR A 312 23.41 -2.91 -3.65
CA THR A 312 24.08 -2.88 -2.36
C THR A 312 24.00 -4.26 -1.71
N HIS A 313 25.14 -4.81 -1.32
CA HIS A 313 25.22 -6.04 -0.54
C HIS A 313 25.50 -5.69 0.92
N HIS A 314 24.56 -5.99 1.80
CA HIS A 314 24.72 -5.84 3.24
C HIS A 314 25.20 -7.17 3.82
N PHE A 315 26.46 -7.23 4.20
CA PHE A 315 27.01 -8.35 4.96
C PHE A 315 26.97 -8.00 6.45
N PHE A 316 25.98 -8.56 7.14
CA PHE A 316 25.83 -8.33 8.56
C PHE A 316 26.75 -9.23 9.41
N ASN A 317 27.06 -10.43 8.91
CA ASN A 317 28.15 -11.28 9.41
C ASN A 317 28.67 -12.23 8.30
N SER A 318 29.47 -13.25 8.64
CA SER A 318 30.03 -14.20 7.66
C SER A 318 29.01 -15.14 6.98
N THR A 319 27.77 -15.18 7.47
CA THR A 319 26.71 -16.12 7.05
C THR A 319 25.35 -15.45 6.86
N THR A 320 25.20 -14.18 7.24
CA THR A 320 23.95 -13.43 7.20
C THR A 320 24.10 -12.24 6.26
N PHE A 321 23.20 -12.16 5.29
CA PHE A 321 23.32 -11.28 4.15
C PHE A 321 21.95 -10.78 3.67
N ARG A 322 21.93 -9.55 3.14
CA ARG A 322 20.82 -8.95 2.38
C ARG A 322 21.39 -8.27 1.15
N TRP A 323 20.66 -8.27 0.04
CA TRP A 323 20.91 -7.33 -1.05
C TRP A 323 19.79 -6.31 -1.14
N GLU A 324 20.14 -5.15 -1.68
CA GLU A 324 19.24 -4.07 -2.07
C GLU A 324 19.58 -3.68 -3.51
N ILE A 325 18.58 -3.34 -4.31
CA ILE A 325 18.72 -2.91 -5.69
C ILE A 325 17.91 -1.62 -5.84
N GLU A 326 18.60 -0.51 -6.03
CA GLU A 326 18.02 0.79 -6.35
C GLU A 326 18.18 1.03 -7.86
N LEU A 327 17.07 1.29 -8.54
CA LEU A 327 17.07 1.71 -9.94
C LEU A 327 16.77 3.21 -9.99
N TYR A 328 17.63 3.97 -10.64
CA TYR A 328 17.49 5.40 -10.82
C TYR A 328 17.19 5.69 -12.29
N ASP A 329 16.20 6.54 -12.52
CA ASP A 329 15.83 6.99 -13.86
C ASP A 329 16.88 7.95 -14.45
N SER A 330 16.59 8.46 -15.65
CA SER A 330 17.45 9.42 -16.34
C SER A 330 17.62 10.77 -15.61
N ASN A 331 16.72 11.10 -14.68
CA ASN A 331 16.76 12.29 -13.84
C ASN A 331 17.48 12.07 -12.50
N GLN A 332 17.99 10.86 -12.25
CA GLN A 332 18.62 10.44 -10.99
C GLN A 332 17.62 10.36 -9.82
N GLU A 333 16.34 10.16 -10.10
CA GLU A 333 15.32 9.86 -9.11
C GLU A 333 15.15 8.34 -8.98
N ILE A 334 14.81 7.84 -7.79
CA ILE A 334 14.60 6.40 -7.58
C ILE A 334 13.32 6.00 -8.34
N ALA A 335 13.49 5.21 -9.39
CA ALA A 335 12.42 4.61 -10.17
C ALA A 335 11.85 3.36 -9.50
N SER A 336 12.71 2.53 -8.89
CA SER A 336 12.26 1.36 -8.13
C SER A 336 13.32 0.89 -7.13
N PHE A 337 12.85 0.12 -6.13
CA PHE A 337 13.67 -0.38 -5.04
C PHE A 337 13.27 -1.83 -4.69
N PHE A 338 14.25 -2.74 -4.71
CA PHE A 338 14.08 -4.14 -4.33
C PHE A 338 15.01 -4.48 -3.19
N TYR A 339 14.60 -5.36 -2.29
CA TYR A 339 15.48 -5.90 -1.25
C TYR A 339 15.14 -7.35 -0.94
N SER A 340 16.14 -8.12 -0.52
CA SER A 340 15.90 -9.48 -0.01
C SER A 340 15.50 -9.45 1.46
N SER A 341 14.76 -10.48 1.89
CA SER A 341 14.75 -10.84 3.31
C SER A 341 16.17 -11.22 3.77
N ASN A 342 16.41 -11.15 5.07
CA ASN A 342 17.71 -11.55 5.64
C ASN A 342 17.92 -13.05 5.44
N GLN A 343 18.93 -13.42 4.66
CA GLN A 343 19.25 -14.82 4.39
C GLN A 343 20.40 -15.27 5.30
N THR A 344 20.22 -16.41 5.98
CA THR A 344 21.31 -17.07 6.73
C THR A 344 21.72 -18.33 5.99
N VAL A 345 22.79 -18.25 5.22
CA VAL A 345 23.28 -19.35 4.39
C VAL A 345 24.81 -19.41 4.42
N ALA A 346 25.37 -20.59 4.12
CA ALA A 346 26.82 -20.76 4.04
C ALA A 346 27.42 -20.06 2.81
N ASP A 347 26.69 -20.08 1.69
CA ASP A 347 27.02 -19.38 0.45
C ASP A 347 25.72 -18.84 -0.17
N VAL A 348 25.75 -17.64 -0.75
CA VAL A 348 24.64 -17.07 -1.53
C VAL A 348 25.06 -17.01 -2.99
N TYR A 349 24.22 -17.54 -3.88
CA TYR A 349 24.31 -17.32 -5.32
C TYR A 349 22.96 -16.80 -5.77
N TYR A 350 22.95 -15.62 -6.39
CA TYR A 350 21.77 -15.07 -7.03
C TYR A 350 22.17 -14.44 -8.36
N SER A 351 21.23 -14.38 -9.29
CA SER A 351 21.39 -13.67 -10.55
C SER A 351 20.33 -12.60 -10.69
N VAL A 352 20.77 -11.40 -11.08
CA VAL A 352 19.89 -10.29 -11.41
C VAL A 352 20.00 -10.03 -12.91
N SER A 353 18.88 -10.11 -13.62
CA SER A 353 18.73 -9.63 -14.99
C SER A 353 18.01 -8.29 -14.94
N ILE A 354 18.60 -7.26 -15.54
CA ILE A 354 18.00 -5.92 -15.61
C ILE A 354 18.02 -5.47 -17.07
N ASP A 355 16.83 -5.27 -17.62
CA ASP A 355 16.63 -4.70 -18.94
C ASP A 355 16.09 -3.27 -18.77
N TYR A 356 16.72 -2.28 -19.39
CA TYR A 356 16.27 -0.89 -19.35
C TYR A 356 15.75 -0.46 -20.73
N ASN A 357 14.49 -0.06 -20.81
CA ASN A 357 13.93 0.53 -22.02
C ASN A 357 14.13 2.05 -21.98
N ILE A 358 15.10 2.53 -22.76
CA ILE A 358 15.47 3.95 -22.77
C ILE A 358 14.38 4.87 -23.34
N LEU A 359 13.49 4.34 -24.18
CA LEU A 359 12.42 5.14 -24.80
C LEU A 359 11.26 5.36 -23.83
N GLU A 360 11.01 4.38 -22.97
CA GLU A 360 9.93 4.38 -21.97
C GLU A 360 10.45 4.85 -20.59
N SER A 361 11.79 4.90 -20.40
CA SER A 361 12.44 5.18 -19.12
C SER A 361 12.13 4.16 -18.02
N GLU A 362 11.85 2.91 -18.42
CA GLU A 362 11.39 1.84 -17.53
C GLU A 362 12.44 0.74 -17.36
N PHE A 363 12.41 0.08 -16.21
CA PHE A 363 13.26 -1.06 -15.89
C PHE A 363 12.43 -2.34 -15.76
N LYS A 364 12.87 -3.40 -16.42
CA LYS A 364 12.41 -4.77 -16.18
C LYS A 364 13.48 -5.53 -15.42
N THR A 365 13.16 -6.03 -14.24
CA THR A 365 14.11 -6.76 -13.38
C THR A 365 13.64 -8.19 -13.14
N THR A 366 14.56 -9.16 -13.16
CA THR A 366 14.27 -10.54 -12.74
C THR A 366 15.39 -11.01 -11.84
N ILE A 367 15.02 -11.52 -10.67
CA ILE A 367 15.95 -12.00 -9.66
C ILE A 367 15.71 -13.50 -9.46
N THR A 368 16.75 -14.32 -9.58
CA THR A 368 16.69 -15.78 -9.43
C THR A 368 17.76 -16.28 -8.48
#